data_AF-A0A527ZE93-F1
#
_entry.id   AF-A0A527ZE93-F1
#
_cell.length_a   1.000
_cell.length_b   1.000
_cell.length_c   1.000
_cell.angle_alpha   90.00
_cell.angle_beta   90.00
_cell.angle_gamma   90.00
#
_symmetry.space_group_name_H-M   'P 1'
#
loop_
_entity.id
_entity.type
_entity.pdbx_description
1 polymer ?
#
loop_
_entity_poly.entity_id
_entity_poly.type
_entity_poly.pdbx_seq_one_letter_code
_entity_poly.pdbx_strand_id
1 'polypeptide(L)'
;PTAEGVLYELDLRLRPSGNKGPVATHVDAFKKYQRKDAWTWEHMALSRARAIGGDQALCAEVEAEVAQVLALPRDSAKVMAEAFEMRAMIEKEKPPRDLWDIKLIPGGLIDLEFIAQVAVITGKVEAGRRVTGTAEVLSRLAPDFAEAQIRQELCDAYALYLALTQMTRLCLTGVFERDDVPPGLSD
;
A
#
# COMPACT_ATOMS: atom_id res chain seq x y z
N PRO A 1 2.79 8.90 -27.11
CA PRO A 1 1.36 8.53 -27.25
C PRO A 1 1.05 8.11 -28.67
N THR A 2 0.32 7.01 -28.87
CA THR A 2 -0.17 6.61 -30.19
C THR A 2 -1.51 7.31 -30.49
N ALA A 3 -2.08 7.11 -31.68
CA ALA A 3 -3.43 7.60 -32.00
C ALA A 3 -4.51 6.99 -31.06
N GLU A 4 -4.26 5.79 -30.54
CA GLU A 4 -5.11 5.09 -29.57
C GLU A 4 -4.81 5.49 -28.11
N GLY A 5 -3.97 6.50 -27.89
CA GLY A 5 -3.57 6.96 -26.57
C GLY A 5 -2.36 6.24 -25.98
N VAL A 6 -2.37 6.08 -24.65
CA VAL A 6 -1.33 5.44 -23.84
C VAL A 6 -1.94 4.26 -23.11
N LEU A 7 -1.25 3.10 -23.07
CA LEU A 7 -1.75 1.91 -22.39
C LEU A 7 -1.84 2.12 -20.87
N TYR A 8 -0.72 2.44 -20.23
CA TYR A 8 -0.64 2.70 -18.80
C TYR A 8 0.35 3.82 -18.52
N GLU A 9 0.03 4.66 -17.55
CA GLU A 9 1.00 5.55 -16.94
C GLU A 9 1.94 4.74 -16.05
N LEU A 10 3.25 4.93 -16.23
CA LEU A 10 4.28 4.21 -15.50
C LEU A 10 4.89 5.11 -14.42
N ASP A 11 4.75 4.69 -13.16
CA ASP A 11 5.40 5.35 -12.02
C ASP A 11 6.59 4.52 -11.52
N LEU A 12 7.80 5.02 -11.76
CA LEU A 12 9.04 4.37 -11.35
C LEU A 12 9.65 4.96 -10.08
N ARG A 13 8.94 5.84 -9.35
CA ARG A 13 9.51 6.62 -8.24
C ARG A 13 9.86 5.80 -7.00
N LEU A 14 9.33 4.59 -6.87
CA LEU A 14 9.60 3.67 -5.75
C LEU A 14 10.85 2.79 -5.93
N ARG A 15 11.61 2.98 -7.02
CA ARG A 15 12.89 2.27 -7.21
C ARG A 15 13.97 2.80 -6.25
N PRO A 16 15.04 2.04 -5.96
CA PRO A 16 16.16 2.52 -5.14
C PRO A 16 16.66 3.90 -5.57
N SER A 17 16.85 4.82 -4.61
CA SER A 17 17.21 6.23 -4.85
C SER A 17 16.19 7.06 -5.64
N GLY A 18 14.95 6.56 -5.81
CA GLY A 18 13.85 7.24 -6.48
C GLY A 18 14.21 7.77 -7.86
N ASN A 19 13.87 9.04 -8.14
CA ASN A 19 14.14 9.67 -9.43
C ASN A 19 15.64 9.82 -9.76
N LYS A 20 16.52 9.75 -8.76
CA LYS A 20 17.97 9.85 -8.95
C LYS A 20 18.63 8.50 -9.23
N GLY A 21 17.91 7.40 -8.99
CA GLY A 21 18.39 6.05 -9.25
C GLY A 21 18.24 5.64 -10.72
N PRO A 22 19.03 4.65 -11.18
CA PRO A 22 18.89 4.09 -12.52
C PRO A 22 17.51 3.45 -12.70
N VAL A 23 17.02 3.39 -13.93
CA VAL A 23 15.71 2.80 -14.26
C VAL A 23 15.67 1.30 -13.93
N ALA A 24 16.81 0.62 -14.11
CA ALA A 24 17.01 -0.77 -13.72
C ALA A 24 18.25 -0.87 -12.83
N THR A 25 18.21 -1.73 -11.83
CA THR A 25 19.32 -1.95 -10.89
C THR A 25 19.71 -3.42 -10.87
N HIS A 26 20.99 -3.70 -10.62
CA HIS A 26 21.46 -5.07 -10.41
C HIS A 26 20.85 -5.63 -9.12
N VAL A 27 20.55 -6.93 -9.08
CA VAL A 27 19.92 -7.58 -7.91
C VAL A 27 20.74 -7.39 -6.63
N ASP A 28 22.08 -7.47 -6.72
CA ASP A 28 22.96 -7.21 -5.58
C ASP A 28 22.91 -5.77 -5.07
N ALA A 29 22.75 -4.80 -5.97
CA ALA A 29 22.59 -3.40 -5.59
C ALA A 29 21.24 -3.17 -4.91
N PHE A 30 20.17 -3.80 -5.41
CA PHE A 30 18.86 -3.81 -4.76
C PHE A 30 18.94 -4.40 -3.34
N LYS A 31 19.54 -5.59 -3.18
CA LYS A 31 19.78 -6.26 -1.88
C LYS A 31 20.48 -5.33 -0.89
N LYS A 32 21.60 -4.73 -1.34
CA LYS A 32 22.40 -3.82 -0.51
C LYS A 32 21.59 -2.59 -0.08
N TYR A 33 20.90 -1.95 -1.02
CA TYR A 33 20.09 -0.76 -0.75
C TYR A 33 18.99 -1.06 0.27
N GLN A 34 18.21 -2.12 0.05
CA GLN A 34 17.10 -2.48 0.93
C GLN A 34 17.55 -2.78 2.36
N ARG A 35 18.77 -3.29 2.55
CA ARG A 35 19.29 -3.62 3.89
C ARG A 35 20.00 -2.46 4.61
N LYS A 36 20.53 -1.48 3.86
CA LYS A 36 21.43 -0.47 4.43
C LYS A 36 20.89 0.95 4.35
N ASP A 37 20.19 1.28 3.27
CA ASP A 37 19.89 2.65 2.89
C ASP A 37 18.38 2.94 2.86
N ALA A 38 17.55 1.91 2.75
CA ALA A 38 16.10 2.06 2.64
C ALA A 38 15.45 2.53 3.95
N TRP A 39 14.50 3.46 3.81
CA TRP A 39 13.72 4.03 4.90
C TRP A 39 12.56 3.11 5.28
N THR A 40 12.01 3.27 6.48
CA THR A 40 10.87 2.45 6.95
C THR A 40 9.67 2.51 6.00
N TRP A 41 9.34 3.69 5.47
CA TRP A 41 8.27 3.84 4.49
C TRP A 41 8.57 3.09 3.16
N GLU A 42 9.84 2.95 2.76
CA GLU A 42 10.21 2.16 1.60
C GLU A 42 9.99 0.66 1.86
N HIS A 43 10.28 0.18 3.08
CA HIS A 43 9.95 -1.19 3.48
C HIS A 43 8.44 -1.42 3.60
N MET A 44 7.68 -0.42 4.07
CA MET A 44 6.22 -0.45 4.04
C MET A 44 5.71 -0.61 2.59
N ALA A 45 6.21 0.18 1.64
CA ALA A 45 5.88 0.03 0.23
C ALA A 45 6.33 -1.34 -0.33
N LEU A 46 7.51 -1.82 0.08
CA LEU A 46 8.07 -3.12 -0.31
C LEU A 46 7.18 -4.30 0.11
N SER A 47 6.37 -4.16 1.17
CA SER A 47 5.43 -5.20 1.60
C SER A 47 4.46 -5.63 0.49
N ARG A 48 4.16 -4.75 -0.46
CA ARG A 48 3.28 -5.00 -1.62
C ARG A 48 4.01 -5.51 -2.86
N ALA A 49 5.34 -5.52 -2.86
CA ALA A 49 6.14 -5.90 -4.02
C ALA A 49 5.99 -7.41 -4.34
N ARG A 50 5.86 -7.76 -5.62
CA ARG A 50 5.87 -9.14 -6.11
C ARG A 50 6.43 -9.18 -7.52
N ALA A 51 7.01 -10.30 -7.92
CA ALA A 51 7.36 -10.47 -9.33
C ALA A 51 6.07 -10.55 -10.18
N ILE A 52 6.07 -9.89 -11.33
CA ILE A 52 4.93 -9.90 -12.27
C ILE A 52 5.30 -10.49 -13.64
N GLY A 53 6.59 -10.72 -13.89
CA GLY A 53 7.12 -11.29 -15.11
C GLY A 53 8.65 -11.20 -15.15
N GLY A 54 9.28 -12.12 -15.88
CA GLY A 54 10.74 -12.20 -16.00
C GLY A 54 11.24 -13.64 -15.93
N ASP A 55 12.57 -13.79 -15.89
CA ASP A 55 13.22 -15.07 -15.65
C ASP A 55 12.83 -15.65 -14.28
N GLN A 56 12.55 -16.95 -14.22
CA GLN A 56 12.01 -17.59 -13.01
C GLN A 56 13.03 -17.60 -11.86
N ALA A 57 14.32 -17.79 -12.15
CA ALA A 57 15.35 -17.80 -11.12
C ALA A 57 15.54 -16.41 -10.53
N LEU A 58 15.57 -15.37 -11.37
CA LEU A 58 15.63 -13.98 -10.91
C LEU A 58 14.39 -13.59 -10.09
N CYS A 59 13.19 -13.98 -10.53
CA CYS A 59 11.96 -13.70 -9.78
C CYS A 59 12.01 -14.33 -8.39
N ALA A 60 12.40 -15.61 -8.30
CA ALA A 60 12.52 -16.31 -7.03
C ALA A 60 13.58 -15.67 -6.11
N GLU A 61 14.71 -15.25 -6.67
CA GLU A 61 15.77 -14.56 -5.93
C GLU A 61 15.30 -13.23 -5.33
N VAL A 62 14.61 -12.41 -6.12
CA VAL A 62 14.07 -11.12 -5.67
C VAL A 62 12.98 -11.31 -4.62
N GLU A 63 12.05 -12.25 -4.83
CA GLU A 63 10.99 -12.53 -3.86
C GLU A 63 11.53 -13.06 -2.53
N ALA A 64 12.56 -13.91 -2.57
CA ALA A 64 13.24 -14.38 -1.38
C ALA A 64 13.92 -13.23 -0.63
N GLU A 65 14.61 -12.33 -1.34
CA GLU A 65 15.22 -11.16 -0.71
C GLU A 65 14.17 -10.24 -0.08
N VAL A 66 13.07 -9.95 -0.79
CA VAL A 66 11.96 -9.14 -0.25
C VAL A 66 11.42 -9.76 1.02
N ALA A 67 11.17 -11.07 1.04
CA ALA A 67 10.70 -11.76 2.24
C ALA A 67 11.69 -11.63 3.41
N GLN A 68 12.99 -11.75 3.15
CA GLN A 68 14.03 -11.59 4.18
C GLN A 68 14.12 -10.16 4.71
N VAL A 69 14.03 -9.15 3.84
CA VAL A 69 14.02 -7.74 4.25
C VAL A 69 12.80 -7.43 5.12
N LEU A 70 11.62 -7.89 4.71
CA LEU A 70 10.40 -7.67 5.49
C LEU A 70 10.44 -8.37 6.86
N ALA A 71 11.11 -9.54 6.96
CA ALA A 71 11.29 -10.29 8.20
C ALA A 71 12.40 -9.78 9.14
N LEU A 72 13.12 -8.70 8.77
CA LEU A 72 14.11 -8.11 9.67
C LEU A 72 13.47 -7.68 11.01
N PRO A 73 14.14 -7.91 12.16
CA PRO A 73 13.62 -7.47 13.45
C PRO A 73 13.59 -5.94 13.50
N ARG A 74 12.48 -5.37 13.95
CA ARG A 74 12.27 -3.93 14.09
C ARG A 74 11.61 -3.62 15.43
N ASP A 75 11.91 -2.44 15.95
CA ASP A 75 11.12 -1.87 17.05
C ASP A 75 9.74 -1.46 16.50
N SER A 76 8.70 -2.15 16.98
CA SER A 76 7.33 -1.92 16.53
C SER A 76 6.83 -0.52 16.89
N ALA A 77 7.22 0.03 18.04
CA ALA A 77 6.81 1.37 18.45
C ALA A 77 7.43 2.43 17.54
N LYS A 78 8.70 2.27 17.19
CA LYS A 78 9.39 3.15 16.23
C LYS A 78 8.73 3.11 14.86
N VAL A 79 8.42 1.91 14.34
CA VAL A 79 7.76 1.76 13.03
C VAL A 79 6.38 2.45 13.03
N MET A 80 5.58 2.26 14.07
CA MET A 80 4.27 2.91 14.19
C MET A 80 4.39 4.44 14.22
N ALA A 81 5.36 4.98 14.95
CA ALA A 81 5.62 6.42 15.00
C ALA A 81 6.00 6.98 13.62
N GLU A 82 6.95 6.34 12.92
CA GLU A 82 7.37 6.77 11.58
C GLU A 82 6.23 6.63 10.54
N ALA A 83 5.39 5.59 10.65
CA ALA A 83 4.22 5.45 9.81
C ALA A 83 3.18 6.56 10.06
N PHE A 84 2.96 6.94 11.32
CA PHE A 84 2.08 8.05 11.69
C PHE A 84 2.59 9.38 11.16
N GLU A 85 3.89 9.68 11.33
CA GLU A 85 4.53 10.89 10.80
C GLU A 85 4.40 10.97 9.27
N MET A 86 4.63 9.86 8.58
CA MET A 86 4.45 9.76 7.13
C MET A 86 3.00 10.00 6.72
N ARG A 87 2.03 9.44 7.45
CA ARG A 87 0.61 9.65 7.16
C ARG A 87 0.16 11.09 7.39
N ALA A 88 0.66 11.73 8.45
CA ALA A 88 0.41 13.14 8.73
C ALA A 88 1.01 14.05 7.65
N MET A 89 2.21 13.71 7.14
CA MET A 89 2.82 14.41 6.01
C MET A 89 1.96 14.29 4.74
N ILE A 90 1.46 13.09 4.43
CA ILE A 90 0.55 12.88 3.29
C ILE A 90 -0.70 13.76 3.43
N GLU A 91 -1.31 13.82 4.61
CA GLU A 91 -2.49 14.65 4.84
C GLU A 91 -2.24 16.13 4.59
N LYS A 92 -1.09 16.61 5.07
CA LYS A 92 -0.71 18.01 4.95
C LYS A 92 -0.44 18.40 3.49
N GLU A 93 0.27 17.55 2.75
CA GLU A 93 0.68 17.83 1.37
C GLU A 93 -0.42 17.50 0.35
N LYS A 94 -1.31 16.56 0.70
CA LYS A 94 -2.43 16.07 -0.14
C LYS A 94 -3.66 15.82 0.72
N PRO A 95 -4.32 16.88 1.24
CA PRO A 95 -5.54 16.72 2.01
C PRO A 95 -6.66 16.11 1.15
N PRO A 96 -7.62 15.39 1.74
CA PRO A 96 -8.78 14.92 1.01
C PRO A 96 -9.54 16.11 0.44
N ARG A 97 -10.00 15.97 -0.81
CA ARG A 97 -10.78 17.02 -1.46
C ARG A 97 -12.15 17.22 -0.80
N ASP A 98 -12.81 16.11 -0.46
CA ASP A 98 -14.10 16.04 0.22
C ASP A 98 -14.26 14.64 0.88
N LEU A 99 -15.46 14.36 1.41
CA LEU A 99 -15.78 13.06 2.02
C LEU A 99 -15.77 11.89 1.02
N TRP A 100 -15.88 12.17 -0.29
CA TRP A 100 -15.85 11.17 -1.36
C TRP A 100 -14.44 10.87 -1.85
N ASP A 101 -13.43 11.58 -1.34
CA ASP A 101 -12.03 11.19 -1.46
C ASP A 101 -11.70 10.02 -0.51
N ILE A 102 -12.42 8.92 -0.69
CA ILE A 102 -12.39 7.68 0.13
C ILE A 102 -10.96 7.17 0.33
N LYS A 103 -10.04 7.53 -0.57
CA LYS A 103 -8.64 7.20 -0.45
C LYS A 103 -7.91 8.01 0.61
N LEU A 104 -8.13 9.33 0.66
CA LEU A 104 -7.36 10.29 1.46
C LEU A 104 -8.04 10.72 2.77
N ILE A 105 -9.35 10.49 2.92
CA ILE A 105 -10.06 10.80 4.17
C ILE A 105 -9.44 10.06 5.37
N PRO A 106 -9.54 10.62 6.59
CA PRO A 106 -9.25 9.87 7.82
C PRO A 106 -10.08 8.58 7.89
N GLY A 107 -9.42 7.46 8.19
CA GLY A 107 -10.01 6.12 8.13
C GLY A 107 -10.15 5.55 6.71
N GLY A 108 -9.72 6.26 5.68
CA GLY A 108 -9.84 5.86 4.26
C GLY A 108 -8.87 4.76 3.83
N LEU A 109 -8.80 4.51 2.51
CA LEU A 109 -7.99 3.41 1.97
C LEU A 109 -6.50 3.51 2.32
N ILE A 110 -5.93 4.72 2.37
CA ILE A 110 -4.51 4.86 2.75
C ILE A 110 -4.28 4.39 4.19
N ASP A 111 -5.19 4.67 5.11
CA ASP A 111 -5.03 4.28 6.52
C ASP A 111 -5.08 2.75 6.65
N LEU A 112 -6.01 2.10 5.94
CA LEU A 112 -6.10 0.64 5.87
C LEU A 112 -4.85 0.01 5.25
N GLU A 113 -4.28 0.63 4.20
CA GLU A 113 -3.01 0.20 3.61
C GLU A 113 -1.85 0.34 4.59
N PHE A 114 -1.79 1.44 5.35
CA PHE A 114 -0.74 1.66 6.35
C PHE A 114 -0.81 0.63 7.48
N ILE A 115 -2.01 0.33 7.99
CA ILE A 115 -2.22 -0.72 9.00
C ILE A 115 -1.67 -2.05 8.51
N ALA A 116 -2.03 -2.47 7.30
CA ALA A 116 -1.54 -3.70 6.69
C ALA A 116 -0.01 -3.70 6.53
N GLN A 117 0.56 -2.59 6.03
CA GLN A 117 2.00 -2.46 5.80
C GLN A 117 2.81 -2.51 7.11
N VAL A 118 2.35 -1.79 8.14
CA VAL A 118 2.95 -1.82 9.48
C VAL A 118 2.91 -3.23 10.05
N ALA A 119 1.75 -3.91 9.96
CA ALA A 119 1.62 -5.27 10.44
C ALA A 119 2.63 -6.22 9.77
N VAL A 120 2.81 -6.11 8.45
CA VAL A 120 3.79 -6.93 7.72
C VAL A 120 5.21 -6.69 8.22
N ILE A 121 5.67 -5.43 8.29
CA ILE A 121 7.08 -5.14 8.61
C ILE A 121 7.41 -5.25 10.10
N THR A 122 6.40 -5.33 10.96
CA THR A 122 6.52 -5.60 12.40
C THR A 122 6.29 -7.08 12.76
N GLY A 123 6.03 -7.94 11.77
CA GLY A 123 5.80 -9.37 12.00
C GLY A 123 4.47 -9.67 12.72
N LYS A 124 3.49 -8.78 12.60
CA LYS A 124 2.16 -8.85 13.23
C LYS A 124 1.09 -9.38 12.28
N VAL A 125 1.49 -10.34 11.45
CA VAL A 125 0.63 -11.10 10.54
C VAL A 125 0.80 -12.57 10.90
N GLU A 126 -0.31 -13.31 10.93
CA GLU A 126 -0.32 -14.74 11.20
C GLU A 126 0.60 -15.50 10.24
N ALA A 127 1.26 -16.54 10.76
CA ALA A 127 2.23 -17.32 10.01
C ALA A 127 1.61 -17.96 8.76
N GLY A 128 2.34 -17.96 7.66
CA GLY A 128 1.90 -18.59 6.41
C GLY A 128 2.66 -18.07 5.20
N ARG A 129 2.15 -18.39 4.01
CA ARG A 129 2.68 -17.85 2.76
C ARG A 129 2.57 -16.33 2.77
N ARG A 130 3.64 -15.64 2.34
CA ARG A 130 3.62 -14.19 2.13
C ARG A 130 2.49 -13.79 1.18
N VAL A 131 1.75 -12.76 1.58
CA VAL A 131 0.66 -12.16 0.82
C VAL A 131 0.94 -10.68 0.64
N THR A 132 0.52 -10.10 -0.48
CA THR A 132 0.82 -8.70 -0.84
C THR A 132 -0.42 -7.83 -0.97
N GLY A 133 -1.61 -8.44 -0.97
CA GLY A 133 -2.88 -7.71 -1.06
C GLY A 133 -3.31 -7.20 0.31
N THR A 134 -3.71 -5.94 0.40
CA THR A 134 -4.15 -5.30 1.65
C THR A 134 -5.28 -6.10 2.31
N ALA A 135 -6.33 -6.47 1.57
CA ALA A 135 -7.44 -7.29 2.10
C ALA A 135 -6.97 -8.59 2.74
N GLU A 136 -6.05 -9.30 2.08
CA GLU A 136 -5.55 -10.58 2.59
C GLU A 136 -4.66 -10.39 3.82
N VAL A 137 -3.83 -9.33 3.85
CA VAL A 137 -3.05 -8.98 5.03
C VAL A 137 -3.97 -8.62 6.20
N LEU A 138 -5.00 -7.78 5.98
CA LEU A 138 -5.97 -7.40 7.00
C LEU A 138 -6.67 -8.64 7.59
N SER A 139 -7.06 -9.60 6.74
CA SER A 139 -7.68 -10.85 7.21
C SER A 139 -6.78 -11.73 8.07
N ARG A 140 -5.46 -11.49 8.03
CA ARG A 140 -4.43 -12.26 8.73
C ARG A 140 -3.69 -11.46 9.81
N LEU A 141 -4.23 -10.32 10.24
CA LEU A 141 -3.63 -9.59 11.36
C LEU A 141 -3.55 -10.49 12.59
N ALA A 142 -2.40 -10.47 13.27
CA ALA A 142 -2.19 -11.24 14.47
C ALA A 142 -3.11 -10.76 15.60
N PRO A 143 -3.62 -11.66 16.47
CA PRO A 143 -4.54 -11.29 17.55
C PRO A 143 -3.99 -10.27 18.56
N ASP A 144 -2.66 -10.20 18.70
CA ASP A 144 -1.98 -9.23 19.56
C ASP A 144 -1.75 -7.85 18.90
N PHE A 145 -2.15 -7.70 17.64
CA PHE A 145 -2.14 -6.46 16.88
C PHE A 145 -3.55 -5.92 16.64
N ALA A 146 -4.49 -6.80 16.28
CA ALA A 146 -5.90 -6.46 16.16
C ALA A 146 -6.76 -7.65 16.62
N GLU A 147 -7.68 -7.39 17.55
CA GLU A 147 -8.65 -8.38 17.98
C GLU A 147 -9.56 -8.80 16.82
N ALA A 148 -10.20 -9.98 16.93
CA ALA A 148 -10.98 -10.56 15.84
C ALA A 148 -12.09 -9.64 15.33
N GLN A 149 -12.74 -8.87 16.21
CA GLN A 149 -13.77 -7.91 15.82
C GLN A 149 -13.18 -6.76 14.99
N ILE A 150 -12.12 -6.10 15.48
CA ILE A 150 -11.44 -5.02 14.77
C ILE A 150 -10.91 -5.50 13.42
N ARG A 151 -10.35 -6.71 13.39
CA ARG A 151 -9.87 -7.33 12.15
C ARG A 151 -10.99 -7.49 11.12
N GLN A 152 -12.18 -7.91 11.55
CA GLN A 152 -13.35 -8.03 10.68
C GLN A 152 -13.80 -6.65 10.19
N GLU A 153 -13.90 -5.66 11.08
CA GLU A 153 -14.29 -4.28 10.74
C GLU A 153 -13.33 -3.66 9.70
N LEU A 154 -12.02 -3.91 9.83
CA LEU A 154 -11.03 -3.47 8.84
C LEU A 154 -11.21 -4.14 7.47
N CYS A 155 -11.54 -5.43 7.45
CA CYS A 155 -11.82 -6.16 6.21
C CYS A 155 -13.08 -5.63 5.52
N ASP A 156 -14.15 -5.41 6.29
CA ASP A 156 -15.43 -4.92 5.79
C ASP A 156 -15.30 -3.47 5.27
N ALA A 157 -14.61 -2.60 6.02
CA ALA A 157 -14.30 -1.24 5.59
C ALA A 157 -13.48 -1.23 4.29
N TYR A 158 -12.43 -2.06 4.19
CA TYR A 158 -11.62 -2.15 2.98
C TYR A 158 -12.43 -2.60 1.76
N ALA A 159 -13.28 -3.63 1.93
CA ALA A 159 -14.14 -4.13 0.87
C ALA A 159 -15.14 -3.06 0.40
N LEU A 160 -15.80 -2.37 1.34
CA LEU A 160 -16.75 -1.30 1.05
C LEU A 160 -16.09 -0.15 0.31
N TYR A 161 -14.97 0.38 0.83
CA TYR A 161 -14.26 1.51 0.24
C TYR A 161 -13.68 1.20 -1.13
N LEU A 162 -13.20 -0.03 -1.34
CA LEU A 162 -12.75 -0.47 -2.64
C LEU A 162 -13.92 -0.56 -3.62
N ALA A 163 -15.06 -1.14 -3.21
CA ALA A 163 -16.26 -1.24 -4.05
C ALA A 163 -16.75 0.16 -4.47
N LEU A 164 -16.90 1.08 -3.52
CA LEU A 164 -17.29 2.47 -3.80
C LEU A 164 -16.30 3.14 -4.75
N THR A 165 -14.99 3.01 -4.49
CA THR A 165 -13.97 3.60 -5.37
C THR A 165 -14.06 3.06 -6.80
N GLN A 166 -14.28 1.76 -6.99
CA GLN A 166 -14.43 1.18 -8.32
C GLN A 166 -15.72 1.64 -9.00
N MET A 167 -16.84 1.68 -8.27
CA MET A 167 -18.11 2.17 -8.79
C MET A 167 -17.99 3.64 -9.24
N THR A 168 -17.45 4.51 -8.41
CA THR A 168 -17.23 5.93 -8.75
C THR A 168 -16.37 6.07 -10.01
N ARG A 169 -15.29 5.29 -10.14
CA ARG A 169 -14.40 5.36 -11.32
C ARG A 169 -14.99 4.76 -12.60
N LEU A 170 -15.89 3.79 -12.49
CA LEU A 170 -16.53 3.15 -13.65
C LEU A 170 -17.78 3.90 -14.11
N CYS A 171 -18.53 4.47 -13.18
CA CYS A 171 -19.82 5.08 -13.44
C CYS A 171 -19.75 6.59 -13.63
N LEU A 172 -18.70 7.25 -13.13
CA LEU A 172 -18.54 8.70 -13.28
C LEU A 172 -17.39 9.00 -14.23
N THR A 173 -17.66 9.87 -15.20
CA THR A 173 -16.65 10.40 -16.13
C THR A 173 -15.87 11.58 -15.55
N GLY A 174 -16.22 12.00 -14.34
CA GLY A 174 -15.64 13.14 -13.63
C GLY A 174 -15.65 12.91 -12.12
N VAL A 175 -15.39 13.98 -11.38
CA VAL A 175 -15.45 13.98 -9.92
C VAL A 175 -16.91 13.72 -9.48
N PHE A 176 -17.11 13.04 -8.37
CA PHE A 176 -18.45 12.93 -7.77
C PHE A 176 -18.94 14.31 -7.34
N GLU A 177 -20.00 14.80 -7.99
CA GLU A 177 -20.64 16.06 -7.63
C GLU A 177 -21.86 15.79 -6.75
N ARG A 178 -21.77 16.21 -5.47
CA ARG A 178 -22.80 15.97 -4.45
C ARG A 178 -24.16 16.57 -4.83
N ASP A 179 -24.16 17.66 -5.57
CA ASP A 179 -25.38 18.38 -5.93
C ASP A 179 -26.16 17.71 -7.09
N ASP A 180 -25.55 16.71 -7.73
CA ASP A 180 -26.11 16.01 -8.91
C ASP A 180 -26.53 14.57 -8.62
N VAL A 181 -26.62 14.19 -7.33
CA VAL A 181 -27.03 12.84 -6.89
C VAL A 181 -28.38 12.79 -6.19
N PRO A 182 -29.08 11.64 -6.25
CA PRO A 182 -30.34 11.42 -5.53
C PRO A 182 -30.17 11.66 -4.03
N PRO A 183 -31.21 12.12 -3.31
CA PRO A 183 -31.14 12.53 -1.90
C PRO A 183 -30.56 11.47 -0.92
N GLY A 184 -30.63 10.19 -1.27
CA GLY A 184 -30.07 9.10 -0.44
C GLY A 184 -28.55 8.95 -0.50
N LEU A 185 -27.87 9.66 -1.41
CA LEU A 185 -26.41 9.67 -1.56
C LEU A 185 -25.80 11.04 -1.26
N SER A 186 -26.63 12.05 -0.98
CA SER A 186 -26.19 13.40 -0.65
C SER A 186 -25.90 13.59 0.83
N ASP A 187 -26.38 12.71 1.71
CA ASP A 187 -26.17 12.76 3.18
C ASP A 187 -24.95 11.93 3.61
#